data_AF-A0A2H1VG06-F1
#
_entry.id   AF-A0A2H1VG06-F1
#
_cell.length_a   1.000
_cell.length_b   1.000
_cell.length_c   1.000
_cell.angle_alpha   90.00
_cell.angle_beta   90.00
_cell.angle_gamma   90.00
#
_symmetry.space_group_name_H-M   'P 1'
#
loop_
_entity.id
_entity.type
_entity.pdbx_description
1 polymer ?
#
loop_
_entity_poly.entity_id
_entity_poly.type
_entity_poly.pdbx_seq_one_letter_code
_entity_poly.pdbx_strand_id
1 'polypeptide(L)'
;FDVVWDDRDSAFGELKDYKLLYFLQDDTIAVKEIHDGKGGKDPFPMLLKKTKLPKKWKEKPVAFPSTVLETTEEEVTTEYYAPQDLIVGNTVFILGRRFLICNCDAFTRKYF
;
A
#
# COMPACT_ATOMS: atom_id res chain seq x y z
N PHE A 1 1.41 0.27 10.84
CA PHE A 1 1.35 -1.20 10.72
C PHE A 1 2.72 -1.70 10.31
N ASP A 2 3.20 -2.75 10.95
CA ASP A 2 4.41 -3.47 10.52
C ASP A 2 3.97 -4.53 9.51
N VAL A 3 4.54 -4.45 8.31
CA VAL A 3 4.15 -5.29 7.18
C VAL A 3 5.37 -5.95 6.55
N VAL A 4 5.20 -7.16 6.06
CA VAL A 4 6.25 -7.93 5.38
C VAL A 4 5.88 -8.05 3.91
N TRP A 5 6.78 -7.64 3.03
CA TRP A 5 6.64 -7.92 1.61
C TRP A 5 7.09 -9.35 1.33
N ASP A 6 6.16 -10.16 0.82
CA ASP A 6 6.41 -11.57 0.48
C ASP A 6 6.68 -11.71 -1.01
N ASP A 7 7.96 -11.72 -1.39
CA ASP A 7 8.45 -11.91 -2.76
C ASP A 7 9.03 -13.32 -3.01
N ARG A 8 8.65 -14.32 -2.21
CA ARG A 8 9.19 -15.70 -2.31
C ARG A 8 8.99 -16.40 -3.67
N ASP A 9 8.10 -15.87 -4.51
CA ASP A 9 7.81 -16.39 -5.86
C ASP A 9 8.90 -16.00 -6.88
N SER A 10 9.69 -14.98 -6.60
CA SER A 10 10.77 -14.52 -7.46
C SER A 10 12.01 -15.42 -7.32
N ALA A 11 12.79 -15.56 -8.41
CA ALA A 11 14.04 -16.34 -8.41
C ALA A 11 15.09 -15.84 -7.40
N PHE A 12 14.96 -14.59 -6.94
CA PHE A 12 15.74 -13.96 -5.87
C PHE A 12 14.81 -13.43 -4.76
N GLY A 13 13.76 -14.19 -4.44
CA GLY A 13 12.75 -13.76 -3.49
C GLY A 13 13.31 -13.50 -2.10
N GLU A 14 13.13 -12.27 -1.63
CA GLU A 14 13.49 -11.84 -0.28
C GLU A 14 12.23 -11.48 0.52
N LEU A 15 12.25 -11.76 1.82
CA LEU A 15 11.27 -11.21 2.75
C LEU A 15 11.83 -9.92 3.29
N LYS A 16 11.11 -8.82 3.09
CA LYS A 16 11.54 -7.49 3.53
C LYS A 16 10.51 -6.85 4.42
N ASP A 17 10.98 -6.26 5.51
CA ASP A 17 10.14 -5.58 6.47
C ASP A 17 9.91 -4.12 6.04
N TYR A 18 8.65 -3.70 6.08
CA TYR A 18 8.21 -2.36 5.74
C TYR A 18 7.29 -1.82 6.83
N LYS A 19 7.19 -0.49 6.91
CA LYS A 19 6.18 0.21 7.69
C LYS A 19 5.10 0.76 6.77
N LEU A 20 3.87 0.33 6.99
CA LEU A 20 2.68 0.88 6.36
C LEU A 20 2.05 1.91 7.29
N LEU A 21 1.93 3.14 6.78
CA LEU A 21 1.28 4.25 7.46
C LEU A 21 -0.06 4.54 6.77
N TYR A 22 -1.13 4.49 7.56
CA TYR A 22 -2.46 4.90 7.12
C TYR A 22 -2.77 6.28 7.70
N PHE A 23 -3.13 7.24 6.85
CA PHE A 23 -3.52 8.58 7.28
C PHE A 23 -5.03 8.71 7.29
N LEU A 24 -5.62 8.66 8.49
CA LEU A 24 -7.06 8.80 8.73
C LEU A 24 -7.67 10.12 8.23
N GLN A 25 -6.86 11.17 8.05
CA GLN A 25 -7.34 12.47 7.59
C GLN A 25 -7.76 12.45 6.12
N ASP A 26 -7.01 11.73 5.28
CA ASP A 26 -7.13 11.81 3.81
C ASP A 26 -7.33 10.43 3.17
N ASP A 27 -7.50 9.36 3.97
CA ASP A 27 -7.56 7.95 3.55
C ASP A 27 -6.41 7.54 2.61
N THR A 28 -5.21 8.05 2.91
CA THR A 28 -4.01 7.79 2.12
C THR A 28 -3.09 6.81 2.81
N ILE A 29 -2.37 6.02 2.01
CA ILE A 29 -1.39 5.04 2.49
C ILE A 29 0.00 5.49 2.05
N ALA A 30 0.98 5.32 2.94
CA ALA A 30 2.39 5.43 2.61
C ALA A 30 3.13 4.17 3.09
N VAL A 31 4.12 3.73 2.30
CA VAL A 31 4.94 2.55 2.62
C VAL A 31 6.39 2.99 2.71
N LYS A 32 6.99 2.79 3.89
CA LYS A 32 8.39 3.10 4.17
C LYS A 32 9.19 1.82 4.31
N GLU A 33 10.34 1.77 3.68
CA GLU A 33 11.29 0.66 3.84
C GLU A 33 12.00 0.81 5.19
N ILE A 34 12.13 -0.30 5.93
CA ILE A 34 12.96 -0.33 7.13
C ILE A 34 14.37 -0.67 6.66
N HIS A 35 15.29 0.29 6.81
CA HIS A 35 16.70 0.09 6.46
C HIS A 35 17.55 -0.03 7.73
N ASP A 36 18.38 -1.08 7.82
CA ASP A 36 19.30 -1.35 8.95
C ASP A 36 20.52 -0.40 8.97
N GLY A 37 20.62 0.54 8.02
CA GLY A 37 21.70 1.55 8.01
C GLY A 37 23.07 1.01 7.60
N LYS A 38 23.24 -0.30 7.43
CA LYS A 38 24.51 -0.92 6.97
C LYS A 38 24.67 -1.01 5.45
N GLY A 39 23.66 -0.64 4.68
CA GLY A 39 23.76 -0.51 3.22
C GLY A 39 23.88 0.95 2.84
N GLY A 40 24.83 1.31 1.97
CA GLY A 40 24.97 2.65 1.38
C GLY A 40 23.81 3.08 0.46
N LYS A 41 22.59 2.59 0.74
CA LYS A 41 21.34 3.02 0.15
C LYS A 41 20.84 4.28 0.85
N ASP A 42 19.93 4.98 0.20
CA ASP A 42 19.33 6.22 0.70
C ASP A 42 18.85 6.06 2.16
N PRO A 43 19.13 7.03 3.05
CA PRO A 43 18.76 6.93 4.46
C PRO A 43 17.24 6.89 4.69
N PHE A 44 16.41 7.28 3.70
CA PHE A 44 14.95 7.24 3.82
C PHE A 44 14.27 6.69 2.55
N PRO A 45 14.45 5.41 2.19
CA PRO A 45 13.78 4.85 1.03
C PRO A 45 12.26 4.74 1.30
N MET A 46 11.47 5.58 0.62
CA MET A 46 10.02 5.41 0.58
C MET A 46 9.66 4.55 -0.62
N LEU A 47 9.06 3.39 -0.39
CA LEU A 47 8.59 2.51 -1.46
C LEU A 47 7.34 3.10 -2.13
N LEU A 48 6.47 3.76 -1.34
CA LEU A 48 5.29 4.43 -1.84
C LEU A 48 5.11 5.77 -1.11
N LYS A 49 5.01 6.85 -1.88
CA LYS A 49 4.62 8.17 -1.34
C LYS A 49 3.15 8.14 -0.91
N LYS A 50 2.76 9.12 -0.08
CA LYS A 50 1.38 9.29 0.40
C LYS A 50 0.42 9.31 -0.81
N THR A 51 -0.33 8.23 -1.02
CA THR A 51 -1.20 8.07 -2.19
C THR A 51 -2.45 7.29 -1.78
N LYS A 52 -3.60 7.63 -2.38
CA LYS A 52 -4.82 6.85 -2.21
C LYS A 52 -4.66 5.54 -2.96
N LEU A 53 -4.80 4.44 -2.23
CA LEU A 53 -4.45 3.12 -2.75
C LEU A 53 -5.73 2.44 -3.25
N PRO A 54 -5.89 2.22 -4.56
CA PRO A 54 -7.06 1.55 -5.09
C PRO A 54 -6.97 0.04 -4.83
N LYS A 55 -8.05 -0.58 -4.35
CA LYS A 55 -8.18 -2.03 -4.19
C LYS A 55 -8.07 -2.75 -5.53
N LYS A 56 -8.66 -2.17 -6.58
CA LYS A 56 -8.70 -2.71 -7.94
C LYS A 56 -7.66 -2.05 -8.85
N TRP A 57 -6.38 -2.32 -8.62
CA TRP A 57 -5.28 -1.76 -9.45
C TRP A 57 -5.28 -2.28 -10.91
N LYS A 58 -5.91 -3.43 -11.20
CA LYS A 58 -5.88 -4.07 -12.53
C LYS A 58 -7.09 -3.74 -13.42
N GLU A 59 -8.19 -3.25 -12.85
CA GLU A 59 -9.39 -2.93 -13.61
C GLU A 59 -9.21 -1.55 -14.23
N LYS A 60 -8.53 -1.50 -15.38
CA LYS A 60 -8.63 -0.33 -16.25
C LYS A 60 -10.05 -0.32 -16.82
N PRO A 61 -10.86 0.74 -16.63
CA PRO A 61 -12.09 0.86 -17.41
C PRO A 61 -11.73 0.84 -18.89
N VAL A 62 -12.42 -0.02 -19.63
CA VAL A 62 -12.28 -0.13 -21.08
C VAL A 62 -12.95 1.11 -21.68
N ALA A 63 -12.19 1.85 -22.49
CA ALA A 63 -12.52 3.09 -23.21
C ALA A 63 -12.37 4.37 -22.33
N PHE A 64 -11.50 5.33 -22.62
CA PHE A 64 -11.35 6.13 -23.85
C PHE A 64 -9.97 6.85 -23.90
N PRO A 65 -9.53 7.43 -25.05
CA PRO A 65 -8.19 8.00 -25.22
C PRO A 65 -7.95 9.29 -24.40
N SER A 66 -6.67 9.55 -24.15
CA SER A 66 -6.02 10.47 -23.18
C SER A 66 -6.28 11.99 -23.31
N THR A 67 -7.44 12.46 -23.78
CA THR A 67 -7.63 13.87 -24.22
C THR A 67 -8.67 14.69 -23.43
N VAL A 68 -9.43 14.14 -22.49
CA VAL A 68 -10.48 14.91 -21.78
C VAL A 68 -10.21 14.95 -20.27
N LEU A 69 -10.22 16.16 -19.69
CA LEU A 69 -9.94 16.51 -18.30
C LEU A 69 -11.17 16.39 -17.37
N GLU A 70 -12.22 15.68 -17.78
CA GLU A 70 -13.46 15.55 -17.03
C GLU A 70 -13.67 14.10 -16.60
N THR A 71 -13.31 13.81 -15.35
CA THR A 71 -13.64 12.57 -14.65
C THR A 71 -15.16 12.51 -14.47
N THR A 72 -15.84 11.66 -15.24
CA THR A 72 -17.25 11.33 -15.01
C THR A 72 -17.38 10.33 -13.87
N GLU A 73 -18.50 10.37 -13.17
CA GLU A 73 -18.81 9.60 -11.94
C GLU A 73 -18.79 8.07 -12.11
N GLU A 74 -18.50 7.57 -13.32
CA GLU A 74 -18.32 6.15 -13.64
C GLU A 74 -16.90 5.64 -13.30
N GLU A 75 -15.93 6.55 -13.10
CA GLU A 75 -14.59 6.27 -12.56
C GLU A 75 -14.59 5.94 -11.04
N VAL A 76 -15.77 6.01 -10.40
CA VAL A 76 -16.05 5.80 -8.97
C VAL A 76 -16.00 4.32 -8.54
N THR A 77 -15.85 3.37 -9.47
CA THR A 77 -15.60 1.95 -9.12
C THR A 77 -14.20 1.68 -8.55
N THR A 78 -13.37 2.72 -8.44
CA THR A 78 -12.10 2.68 -7.74
C THR A 78 -12.33 2.64 -6.23
N GLU A 79 -12.70 1.47 -5.71
CA GLU A 79 -12.77 1.25 -4.26
C GLU A 79 -11.37 1.46 -3.66
N TYR A 80 -11.24 2.39 -2.72
CA TYR A 80 -9.99 2.63 -2.00
C TYR A 80 -9.91 1.79 -0.74
N TYR A 81 -8.69 1.50 -0.27
CA TYR A 81 -8.50 0.83 1.00
C TYR A 81 -9.02 1.69 2.17
N ALA A 82 -9.96 1.13 2.91
CA ALA A 82 -10.49 1.69 4.14
C ALA A 82 -9.67 1.21 5.34
N PRO A 83 -9.75 1.87 6.50
CA PRO A 83 -9.10 1.38 7.72
C PRO A 83 -9.56 -0.05 8.06
N GLN A 84 -10.84 -0.38 7.78
CA GLN A 84 -11.44 -1.68 8.04
C GLN A 84 -10.79 -2.84 7.27
N ASP A 85 -10.15 -2.56 6.13
CA ASP A 85 -9.48 -3.58 5.32
C ASP A 85 -8.08 -3.92 5.85
N LEU A 86 -7.53 -3.08 6.74
CA LEU A 86 -6.17 -3.19 7.28
C LEU A 86 -6.13 -4.03 8.57
N ILE A 87 -6.57 -5.28 8.45
CA ILE A 87 -6.63 -6.24 9.56
C ILE A 87 -5.28 -6.94 9.71
N VAL A 88 -4.80 -7.07 10.96
CA VAL A 88 -3.59 -7.85 11.27
C VAL A 88 -3.81 -9.32 10.92
N GLY A 89 -2.85 -9.91 10.21
CA GLY A 89 -2.93 -11.25 9.63
C GLY A 89 -3.49 -11.28 8.21
N ASN A 90 -4.11 -10.19 7.74
CA ASN A 90 -4.56 -10.10 6.36
C ASN A 90 -3.42 -9.65 5.42
N THR A 91 -3.58 -9.98 4.15
CA THR A 91 -2.63 -9.62 3.09
C THR A 91 -3.22 -8.49 2.24
N VAL A 92 -2.47 -7.40 2.11
CA VAL A 92 -2.81 -6.23 1.30
C VAL A 92 -2.00 -6.24 0.01
N PHE A 93 -2.65 -5.94 -1.11
CA PHE A 93 -1.98 -5.79 -2.39
C PHE A 93 -1.70 -4.31 -2.68
N ILE A 94 -0.43 -3.96 -2.78
CA ILE A 94 0.03 -2.60 -3.08
C ILE A 94 0.73 -2.62 -4.43
N LEU A 95 0.10 -2.04 -5.45
CA LEU A 95 0.64 -1.99 -6.82
C LEU A 95 1.06 -3.37 -7.38
N GLY A 96 0.33 -4.42 -7.02
CA GLY A 96 0.64 -5.80 -7.41
C GLY A 96 1.67 -6.53 -6.53
N ARG A 97 2.21 -5.86 -5.50
CA ARG A 97 3.07 -6.49 -4.48
C ARG A 97 2.25 -6.95 -3.29
N ARG A 98 2.59 -8.11 -2.75
CA ARG A 98 1.87 -8.77 -1.66
C ARG A 98 2.47 -8.42 -0.30
N PHE A 99 1.77 -7.61 0.49
CA PHE A 99 2.21 -7.21 1.82
C PHE A 99 1.35 -7.89 2.90
N LEU A 100 1.99 -8.67 3.76
CA LEU A 100 1.33 -9.27 4.93
C LEU A 100 1.37 -8.29 6.10
N ILE A 101 0.22 -8.01 6.73
CA ILE A 101 0.18 -7.21 7.94
C ILE A 101 0.48 -8.11 9.14
N CYS A 102 1.62 -7.91 9.79
CA CYS A 102 2.05 -8.74 10.93
C CYS A 102 1.71 -8.10 12.27
N ASN A 103 1.81 -6.77 12.38
CA ASN A 103 1.58 -6.08 13.64
C ASN A 103 0.99 -4.67 13.44
N CYS A 104 0.36 -4.16 14.50
CA CYS A 104 -0.18 -2.82 14.57
C CYS A 104 0.28 -2.09 15.85
N ASP A 105 0.41 -0.77 15.74
CA ASP A 105 0.85 0.10 16.83
C ASP A 105 -0.20 0.18 17.95
N ALA A 106 0.22 0.54 19.17
CA ALA A 106 -0.66 0.64 20.33
C ALA A 106 -1.80 1.64 20.13
N PHE A 107 -1.56 2.73 19.38
CA PHE A 107 -2.61 3.66 18.99
C PHE A 107 -3.64 3.00 18.08
N THR A 108 -3.18 2.30 17.05
CA THR A 108 -4.05 1.60 16.09
C THR A 108 -4.87 0.51 16.78
N ARG A 109 -4.29 -0.23 17.73
CA ARG A 109 -5.01 -1.24 18.54
C ARG A 109 -6.15 -0.69 19.38
N LYS A 110 -6.13 0.60 19.72
CA LYS A 110 -7.21 1.25 20.49
C LYS A 110 -8.29 1.85 19.58
N TYR A 111 -7.95 2.10 18.32
CA TYR A 111 -8.84 2.73 17.35
C TYR A 111 -9.80 1.72 16.69
N PHE A 112 -9.34 0.47 16.52
CA PHE A 112 -10.13 -0.67 16.04
C PHE A 112 -10.62 -1.52 17.21
#